data_AF-A0A7C5XFH6-F1
#
_entry.id   AF-A0A7C5XFH6-F1
#
_cell.length_a   1.000
_cell.length_b   1.000
_cell.length_c   1.000
_cell.angle_alpha   90.00
_cell.angle_beta   90.00
_cell.angle_gamma   90.00
#
_symmetry.space_group_name_H-M   'P 1'
#
loop_
_entity.id
_entity.type
_entity.pdbx_description
1 polymer ?
#
loop_
_entity_poly.entity_id
_entity_poly.type
_entity_poly.pdbx_seq_one_letter_code
_entity_poly.pdbx_strand_id
1 'polypeptide(L)'
;MSFKPQFAEEILNGHKDCEVRTYLGAINEGDVILVYSSKPVMAVTGYFIAGHTVVVEPNELINNLRTLCRKIPRDNEEFIQSNYLKSSRRILILEITKPKLFQDKISIGQLRKMGIAIPRSYARINVQTCKEIISMGKVLNHRL
;
A
#
# COMPACT_ATOMS: atom_id res chain seq x y z
N MET A 1 -3.11 -3.57 2.80
CA MET A 1 -3.83 -2.48 2.11
C MET A 1 -4.24 -2.94 0.72
N SER A 2 -5.38 -2.50 0.20
CA SER A 2 -5.93 -2.94 -1.09
C SER A 2 -5.66 -1.93 -2.20
N PHE A 3 -5.11 -2.37 -3.33
CA PHE A 3 -4.68 -1.54 -4.45
C PHE A 3 -5.31 -2.02 -5.77
N LYS A 4 -5.45 -1.12 -6.74
CA LYS A 4 -5.64 -1.54 -8.14
C LYS A 4 -4.37 -2.24 -8.62
N PRO A 5 -4.45 -3.23 -9.53
CA PRO A 5 -3.29 -3.99 -9.99
C PRO A 5 -2.12 -3.13 -10.47
N GLN A 6 -2.39 -2.12 -11.31
CA GLN A 6 -1.38 -1.19 -11.80
C GLN A 6 -0.60 -0.49 -10.66
N PHE A 7 -1.30 -0.02 -9.62
CA PHE A 7 -0.67 0.65 -8.49
C PHE A 7 0.09 -0.33 -7.59
N ALA A 8 -0.40 -1.56 -7.43
CA ALA A 8 0.34 -2.60 -6.70
C ALA A 8 1.68 -2.90 -7.39
N GLU A 9 1.70 -2.95 -8.72
CA GLU A 9 2.90 -3.18 -9.51
C GLU A 9 3.88 -1.99 -9.42
N GLU A 10 3.40 -0.75 -9.58
CA GLU A 10 4.21 0.46 -9.43
C GLU A 10 4.93 0.53 -8.07
N ILE A 11 4.23 0.13 -7.00
CA ILE A 11 4.77 0.07 -5.64
C ILE A 11 5.87 -1.00 -5.55
N LEU A 12 5.57 -2.22 -5.99
CA LEU A 12 6.45 -3.37 -5.78
C LEU A 12 7.69 -3.33 -6.68
N ASN A 13 7.62 -2.65 -7.82
CA ASN A 13 8.75 -2.43 -8.73
C ASN A 13 9.51 -1.11 -8.44
N GLY A 14 9.09 -0.32 -7.45
CA GLY A 14 9.80 0.91 -7.05
C GLY A 14 9.63 2.10 -8.00
N HIS A 15 8.57 2.08 -8.82
CA HIS A 15 8.16 3.21 -9.66
C HIS A 15 7.38 4.27 -8.88
N LYS A 16 6.92 3.94 -7.68
CA LYS A 16 6.18 4.82 -6.77
C LYS A 16 6.82 4.79 -5.38
N ASP A 17 7.09 5.96 -4.80
CA ASP A 17 7.78 6.09 -3.50
C ASP A 17 6.90 6.59 -2.35
N CYS A 18 5.64 6.92 -2.63
CA CYS A 18 4.65 7.26 -1.63
C CYS A 18 3.29 6.65 -1.96
N GLU A 19 2.45 6.40 -0.97
CA GLU A 19 1.04 6.05 -1.12
C GLU A 19 0.12 7.04 -0.40
N VAL A 20 -1.08 7.27 -0.94
CA VAL A 20 -2.09 8.17 -0.37
C VAL A 20 -3.35 7.40 0.01
N ARG A 21 -3.87 7.65 1.20
CA ARG A 21 -5.13 7.07 1.68
C ARG A 21 -5.95 8.05 2.48
N THR A 22 -7.27 7.89 2.48
CA THR A 22 -8.11 8.50 3.50
C THR A 22 -7.71 7.93 4.86
N TYR A 23 -7.50 8.81 5.84
CA TYR A 23 -7.08 8.41 7.17
C TYR A 23 -8.21 7.67 7.90
N LEU A 24 -7.97 6.39 8.21
CA LEU A 24 -8.85 5.51 9.00
C LEU A 24 -8.22 5.08 10.33
N GLY A 25 -6.98 5.53 10.60
CA GLY A 25 -6.18 5.15 11.76
C GLY A 25 -4.68 5.15 11.44
N ALA A 26 -3.85 5.29 12.47
CA ALA A 26 -2.40 5.43 12.33
C ALA A 26 -1.74 4.28 11.56
N ILE A 27 -0.79 4.64 10.70
CA ILE A 27 0.23 3.74 10.16
C ILE A 27 1.55 4.37 10.58
N ASN A 28 2.32 3.65 11.38
CA ASN A 28 3.56 4.16 11.94
C ASN A 28 4.74 3.78 11.05
N GLU A 29 5.80 4.56 11.13
CA GLU A 29 7.07 4.19 10.52
C GLU A 29 7.52 2.81 11.02
N GLY A 30 7.97 1.96 10.10
CA GLY A 30 8.33 0.57 10.37
C GLY A 30 7.17 -0.43 10.25
N ASP A 31 5.92 0.01 10.12
CA ASP A 31 4.80 -0.90 9.90
C ASP A 31 4.96 -1.65 8.57
N VAL A 32 4.66 -2.96 8.58
CA VAL A 32 4.66 -3.78 7.38
C VAL A 32 3.31 -3.65 6.67
N ILE A 33 3.34 -3.18 5.42
CA ILE A 33 2.15 -3.03 4.59
C ILE A 33 2.10 -4.15 3.56
N LEU A 34 1.21 -5.12 3.78
CA LEU A 34 0.88 -6.12 2.77
C LEU A 34 0.17 -5.46 1.58
N VAL A 35 0.65 -5.71 0.37
CA VAL A 35 0.11 -5.19 -0.89
C VAL A 35 -0.88 -6.21 -1.44
N TYR A 36 -2.17 -5.99 -1.19
CA TYR A 36 -3.24 -6.77 -1.83
C TYR A 36 -3.61 -6.12 -3.17
N SER A 37 -3.36 -6.83 -4.26
CA SER A 37 -3.81 -6.46 -5.59
C SER A 37 -5.24 -6.95 -5.80
N SER A 38 -6.15 -6.02 -6.09
CA SER A 38 -7.56 -6.30 -6.36
C SER A 38 -7.78 -6.98 -7.74
N LYS A 39 -9.03 -7.05 -8.21
CA LYS A 39 -9.41 -7.75 -9.45
C LYS A 39 -8.60 -7.20 -10.65
N PRO A 40 -8.11 -8.07 -11.57
CA PRO A 40 -8.31 -9.52 -11.64
C PRO A 40 -7.34 -10.37 -10.80
N VAL A 41 -6.32 -9.79 -10.18
CA VAL A 41 -5.27 -10.54 -9.47
C VAL A 41 -5.78 -11.19 -8.18
N MET A 42 -6.53 -10.43 -7.37
CA MET A 42 -7.16 -10.90 -6.13
C MET A 42 -6.23 -11.67 -5.18
N ALA A 43 -5.06 -11.11 -4.89
CA ALA A 43 -4.05 -11.74 -4.06
C ALA A 43 -3.16 -10.70 -3.36
N VAL A 44 -2.53 -11.08 -2.23
CA VAL A 44 -1.34 -10.37 -1.74
C VAL A 44 -0.18 -10.73 -2.65
N THR A 45 0.42 -9.71 -3.26
CA THR A 45 1.50 -9.85 -4.25
C THR A 45 2.86 -9.49 -3.69
N GLY A 46 2.92 -8.94 -2.49
CA GLY A 46 4.14 -8.52 -1.83
C GLY A 46 3.87 -7.65 -0.62
N TYR A 47 4.90 -6.96 -0.16
CA TYR A 47 4.79 -5.98 0.92
C TYR A 47 5.80 -4.85 0.74
N PHE A 48 5.64 -3.81 1.54
CA PHE A 48 6.67 -2.79 1.77
C PHE A 48 6.66 -2.40 3.24
N ILE A 49 7.65 -1.62 3.65
CA ILE A 49 7.74 -1.04 4.99
C ILE A 49 7.33 0.43 4.91
N ALA A 50 6.40 0.86 5.75
CA ALA A 50 6.05 2.27 5.85
C ALA A 50 7.28 3.06 6.34
N GLY A 51 7.70 4.05 5.55
CA GLY A 51 8.68 5.04 5.99
C GLY A 51 7.99 6.16 6.76
N HIS A 52 8.43 7.39 6.53
CA HIS A 52 7.80 8.56 7.13
C HIS A 52 6.32 8.67 6.75
N THR A 53 5.44 8.96 7.72
CA THR A 53 4.00 9.12 7.49
C THR A 53 3.52 10.49 7.97
N VAL A 54 2.65 11.12 7.18
CA VAL A 54 2.07 12.43 7.49
C VAL A 54 0.56 12.37 7.30
N VAL A 55 -0.18 12.97 8.22
CA VAL A 55 -1.63 13.16 8.10
C VAL A 55 -1.89 14.64 7.85
N VAL A 56 -2.57 14.95 6.74
CA VAL A 56 -2.81 16.31 6.25
C VAL A 56 -4.29 16.54 6.00
N GLU A 57 -4.68 17.80 5.90
CA GLU A 57 -6.00 18.15 5.36
C GLU A 57 -6.00 18.07 3.81
N PRO A 58 -7.16 17.83 3.16
CA PRO A 58 -7.25 17.70 1.70
C PRO A 58 -6.69 18.89 0.91
N ASN A 59 -6.82 20.11 1.43
CA ASN A 59 -6.28 21.33 0.83
C ASN A 59 -4.74 21.42 0.91
N GLU A 60 -4.11 20.67 1.80
CA GLU A 60 -2.65 20.61 1.98
C GLU A 60 -2.00 19.47 1.19
N LEU A 61 -2.80 18.56 0.64
CA LEU A 61 -2.35 17.30 0.04
C LEU A 61 -1.31 17.49 -1.07
N ILE A 62 -1.57 18.37 -2.04
CA ILE A 62 -0.70 18.53 -3.20
C ILE A 62 0.66 19.11 -2.81
N ASN A 63 0.69 20.09 -1.92
CA ASN A 63 1.94 20.71 -1.45
C ASN A 63 2.79 19.72 -0.66
N ASN A 64 2.15 18.91 0.20
CA ASN A 64 2.86 17.86 0.93
C ASN A 64 3.35 16.75 0.02
N LEU A 65 2.56 16.31 -0.97
CA LEU A 65 2.99 15.29 -1.93
C LEU A 65 4.21 15.73 -2.74
N ARG A 66 4.22 16.97 -3.23
CA ARG A 66 5.37 17.52 -3.98
C ARG A 66 6.64 17.62 -3.13
N THR A 67 6.49 17.83 -1.83
CA THR A 67 7.61 17.93 -0.89
C THR A 67 8.14 16.55 -0.49
N LEU A 68 7.23 15.60 -0.24
CA LEU A 68 7.57 14.30 0.36
C LEU A 68 7.89 13.22 -0.68
N CYS A 69 7.32 13.30 -1.88
CA CYS A 69 7.32 12.20 -2.84
C CYS A 69 8.02 12.62 -4.12
N ARG A 70 9.02 11.82 -4.54
CA ARG A 70 9.82 12.09 -5.74
C ARG A 70 9.35 11.28 -6.93
N LYS A 71 8.64 10.17 -6.70
CA LYS A 71 8.16 9.24 -7.72
C LYS A 71 6.68 9.00 -7.56
N ILE A 72 5.89 9.74 -8.34
CA ILE A 72 4.44 9.51 -8.48
C ILE A 72 4.14 9.40 -9.97
N PRO A 73 3.76 8.21 -10.47
CA PRO A 73 3.30 8.06 -11.85
C PRO A 73 2.10 8.97 -12.14
N ARG A 74 2.02 9.50 -13.36
CA ARG A 74 0.99 10.47 -13.76
C ARG A 74 -0.43 9.99 -13.46
N ASP A 75 -0.77 8.76 -13.84
CA ASP A 75 -2.09 8.18 -13.60
C ASP A 75 -2.42 8.08 -12.10
N ASN A 76 -1.38 7.92 -11.26
CA ASN A 76 -1.53 7.92 -9.82
C ASN A 76 -1.80 9.33 -9.28
N GLU A 77 -1.10 10.34 -9.80
CA GLU A 77 -1.36 11.75 -9.47
C GLU A 77 -2.79 12.16 -9.87
N GLU A 78 -3.22 11.82 -11.09
CA GLU A 78 -4.59 12.10 -11.58
C GLU A 78 -5.64 11.39 -10.72
N PHE A 79 -5.38 10.13 -10.33
CA PHE A 79 -6.22 9.41 -9.38
C PHE A 79 -6.28 10.11 -8.03
N ILE A 80 -5.15 10.60 -7.53
CA ILE A 80 -5.09 11.30 -6.25
C ILE A 80 -5.95 12.57 -6.29
N GLN A 81 -5.74 13.41 -7.31
CA GLN A 81 -6.47 14.67 -7.48
C GLN A 81 -7.99 14.43 -7.56
N SER A 82 -8.41 13.41 -8.30
CA SER A 82 -9.81 13.10 -8.53
C SER A 82 -10.53 12.53 -7.30
N ASN A 83 -9.81 11.80 -6.43
CA ASN A 83 -10.43 11.01 -5.36
C ASN A 83 -10.21 11.58 -3.95
N TYR A 84 -9.17 12.37 -3.71
CA TYR A 84 -8.81 12.80 -2.34
C TYR A 84 -8.96 14.29 -2.08
N LEU A 85 -8.85 15.17 -3.09
CA LEU A 85 -8.96 16.63 -2.87
C LEU A 85 -10.36 17.09 -2.45
N LYS A 86 -11.38 16.29 -2.72
CA LYS A 86 -12.77 16.56 -2.31
C LYS A 86 -13.19 15.79 -1.06
N SER A 87 -12.26 15.10 -0.38
CA SER A 87 -12.58 14.37 0.83
C SER A 87 -12.95 15.33 1.95
N SER A 88 -13.87 14.95 2.84
CA SER A 88 -14.12 15.66 4.11
C SER A 88 -13.27 15.11 5.26
N ARG A 89 -12.42 14.12 4.98
CA ARG A 89 -11.58 13.45 5.96
C ARG A 89 -10.13 13.78 5.70
N ARG A 90 -9.33 13.79 6.77
CA ARG A 90 -7.87 13.86 6.71
C ARG A 90 -7.29 12.76 5.82
N ILE A 91 -6.18 13.08 5.19
CA ILE A 91 -5.49 12.24 4.23
C ILE A 91 -4.14 11.81 4.82
N LEU A 92 -3.87 10.52 4.75
CA LEU A 92 -2.58 9.91 5.05
C LEU A 92 -1.72 9.91 3.79
N ILE A 93 -0.51 10.43 3.91
CA ILE A 93 0.59 10.23 2.97
C ILE A 93 1.59 9.32 3.68
N LEU A 94 2.01 8.24 3.02
CA LEU A 94 2.97 7.31 3.58
C LEU A 94 4.10 7.03 2.59
N GLU A 95 5.34 7.15 3.04
CA GLU A 95 6.51 6.76 2.26
C GLU A 95 6.56 5.23 2.11
N ILE A 96 6.94 4.79 0.91
CA ILE A 96 7.09 3.38 0.55
C ILE A 96 8.57 3.05 0.59
N THR A 97 8.97 2.23 1.56
CA THR A 97 10.35 1.79 1.70
C THR A 97 10.48 0.28 1.55
N LYS A 98 11.62 -0.17 1.01
CA LYS A 98 11.98 -1.60 0.89
C LYS A 98 10.85 -2.47 0.31
N PRO A 99 10.27 -2.13 -0.86
CA PRO A 99 9.25 -2.98 -1.49
C PRO A 99 9.83 -4.36 -1.79
N LYS A 100 9.02 -5.40 -1.56
CA LYS A 100 9.37 -6.81 -1.75
C LYS A 100 8.24 -7.52 -2.47
N LEU A 101 8.52 -7.97 -3.69
CA LEU A 101 7.63 -8.79 -4.49
C LEU A 101 7.67 -10.24 -4.00
N PHE A 102 6.50 -10.87 -3.88
CA PHE A 102 6.40 -12.31 -3.63
C PHE A 102 6.54 -13.08 -4.94
N GLN A 103 7.33 -14.14 -4.89
CA GLN A 103 7.39 -15.19 -5.90
C GLN A 103 6.05 -15.93 -5.98
N ASP A 104 5.51 -16.30 -4.82
CA ASP A 104 4.24 -17.01 -4.69
C ASP A 104 3.15 -16.05 -4.15
N LYS A 105 2.16 -15.71 -4.99
CA LYS A 105 1.05 -14.82 -4.60
C LYS A 105 0.11 -15.52 -3.62
N ILE A 106 -0.37 -14.78 -2.62
CA ILE A 106 -1.31 -15.33 -1.62
C ILE A 106 -2.74 -14.96 -2.01
N SER A 107 -3.47 -15.92 -2.57
CA SER A 107 -4.81 -15.73 -3.12
C SER A 107 -5.83 -15.30 -2.05
N ILE A 108 -6.89 -14.61 -2.49
CA ILE A 108 -8.03 -14.28 -1.62
C ILE A 108 -8.63 -15.51 -0.93
N GLY A 109 -8.60 -16.68 -1.56
CA GLY A 109 -9.06 -17.94 -0.97
C GLY A 109 -8.22 -18.36 0.25
N GLN A 110 -6.90 -18.25 0.15
CA GLN A 110 -5.99 -18.50 1.28
C GLN A 110 -6.21 -17.48 2.40
N LEU A 111 -6.31 -16.20 2.07
CA LEU A 111 -6.56 -15.13 3.05
C LEU A 111 -7.88 -15.36 3.81
N ARG A 112 -8.95 -15.76 3.11
CA ARG A 112 -10.24 -16.06 3.74
C ARG A 112 -10.17 -17.27 4.67
N LYS A 113 -9.41 -18.31 4.32
CA LYS A 113 -9.17 -19.46 5.23
C LYS A 113 -8.45 -19.05 6.51
N MET A 114 -7.64 -17.99 6.46
CA MET A 114 -6.98 -17.38 7.62
C MET A 114 -7.90 -16.39 8.37
N GLY A 115 -9.17 -16.27 8.00
CA GLY A 115 -10.11 -15.32 8.62
C GLY A 115 -9.93 -13.86 8.19
N ILE A 116 -9.17 -13.58 7.13
CA ILE A 116 -8.86 -12.22 6.69
C ILE A 116 -9.91 -11.75 5.69
N ALA A 117 -10.67 -10.72 6.09
CA ALA A 117 -11.51 -9.96 5.19
C ALA A 117 -10.68 -8.90 4.42
N ILE A 118 -10.95 -8.75 3.12
CA ILE A 118 -10.24 -7.77 2.30
C ILE A 118 -10.81 -6.37 2.56
N PRO A 119 -9.99 -5.39 2.99
CA PRO A 119 -10.47 -4.05 3.27
C PRO A 119 -10.74 -3.27 1.99
N ARG A 120 -11.66 -2.30 2.04
CA ARG A 120 -11.82 -1.30 0.96
C ARG A 120 -10.62 -0.36 0.85
N SER A 121 -9.98 -0.05 1.97
CA SER A 121 -8.77 0.78 2.04
C SER A 121 -7.64 -0.02 2.68
N TYR A 122 -7.49 0.07 3.99
CA TYR A 122 -6.60 -0.77 4.79
C TYR A 122 -7.29 -1.24 6.07
N ALA A 123 -6.76 -2.30 6.65
CA ALA A 123 -7.14 -2.84 7.94
C ALA A 123 -5.88 -3.37 8.62
N ARG A 124 -5.92 -3.46 9.95
CA ARG A 124 -4.84 -4.07 10.72
C ARG A 124 -5.09 -5.57 10.86
N ILE A 125 -4.00 -6.32 10.82
CA ILE A 125 -3.97 -7.73 11.19
C ILE A 125 -2.91 -7.89 12.28
N ASN A 126 -2.98 -8.97 13.05
CA ASN A 126 -1.97 -9.23 14.07
C ASN A 126 -0.62 -9.57 13.42
N VAL A 127 0.46 -9.39 14.19
CA VAL A 127 1.84 -9.58 13.72
C VAL A 127 2.11 -11.03 13.29
N GLN A 128 1.53 -12.01 13.98
CA GLN A 128 1.77 -13.42 13.66
C GLN A 128 1.19 -13.81 12.30
N THR A 129 -0.05 -13.39 12.02
CA THR A 129 -0.70 -13.56 10.72
C THR A 129 0.07 -12.84 9.61
N CYS A 130 0.61 -11.65 9.88
CA CYS A 130 1.44 -10.93 8.92
C CYS A 130 2.71 -11.73 8.56
N LYS A 131 3.42 -12.25 9.58
CA LYS A 131 4.61 -13.10 9.40
C LYS A 131 4.29 -14.37 8.61
N GLU A 132 3.16 -15.00 8.90
CA GLU A 132 2.71 -16.20 8.19
C GLU A 132 2.49 -15.92 6.70
N ILE A 133 1.76 -14.85 6.35
CA ILE A 133 1.56 -14.44 4.94
C ILE A 133 2.89 -14.20 4.23
N ILE A 134 3.83 -13.52 4.89
CA ILE A 134 5.17 -13.26 4.32
C ILE A 134 5.95 -14.57 4.15
N SER A 135 5.84 -15.52 5.08
CA SER A 135 6.52 -16.82 4.96
C SER A 135 5.96 -17.68 3.83
N MET A 136 4.64 -17.58 3.57
CA MET A 136 4.01 -18.24 2.43
C MET A 136 4.45 -17.62 1.10
N GLY A 137 4.61 -16.30 1.07
CA GLY A 137 5.07 -15.55 -0.08
C GLY A 137 6.60 -15.51 -0.13
N LYS A 138 7.24 -16.55 -0.69
CA LYS A 138 8.70 -16.56 -0.90
C LYS A 138 9.13 -15.24 -1.53
N VAL A 139 10.00 -14.49 -0.88
CA VAL A 139 10.37 -13.15 -1.36
C VAL A 139 11.39 -13.28 -2.48
N LEU A 140 11.14 -12.62 -3.61
CA LEU A 140 12.13 -12.54 -4.69
C LEU A 140 13.31 -11.71 -4.21
N ASN A 141 14.48 -12.35 -4.09
CA ASN A 141 15.73 -11.63 -3.97
C ASN A 141 16.10 -11.14 -5.37
N HIS A 142 15.69 -9.92 -5.72
CA HIS A 142 16.33 -9.24 -6.83
C HIS A 142 17.81 -9.04 -6.46
N ARG A 143 18.68 -9.89 -7.00
CA ARG A 143 20.10 -9.56 -7.14
C ARG A 143 20.14 -8.36 -8.09
N LEU A 144 20.67 -7.24 -7.58
CA LEU A 144 21.09 -6.09 -8.38
C LEU A 144 22.13 -6.55 -9.42
#